data_AF-A0A849GJL7-F1
#
_entry.id   AF-A0A849GJL7-F1
#
_cell.length_a   1.000
_cell.length_b   1.000
_cell.length_c   1.000
_cell.angle_alpha   90.00
_cell.angle_beta   90.00
_cell.angle_gamma   90.00
#
_symmetry.space_group_name_H-M   'P 1'
#
loop_
_entity.id
_entity.type
_entity.pdbx_description
1 polymer ?
#
loop_
_entity_poly.entity_id
_entity_poly.type
_entity_poly.pdbx_seq_one_letter_code
_entity_poly.pdbx_strand_id
1 'polypeptide(L)'
;MARQKGRNEDAIELILAANPERLGEPSRWAGWRRGLARAEMRAGRTDIAYRLAANHGLSEGSHFADLEWLAGYIALTYRKDGDAALRHFLRFRGAVETPISLGRAGYWEGRAHRLLDD
;
A
#
# COMPACT_ATOMS: atom_id res chain seq x y z
N MET A 1 2.49 20.64 17.70
CA MET A 1 2.13 19.84 16.51
C MET A 1 3.14 19.97 15.35
N ALA A 2 3.75 21.12 15.09
CA ALA A 2 4.71 21.31 13.98
C ALA A 2 5.95 20.38 14.01
N ARG A 3 6.56 20.15 15.18
CA ARG A 3 7.76 19.30 15.33
C ARG A 3 7.54 17.83 14.96
N GLN A 4 6.33 17.30 15.17
CA GLN A 4 6.00 15.92 14.76
C GLN A 4 5.79 15.83 13.25
N LYS A 5 5.17 16.87 12.66
CA LYS A 5 4.91 16.92 11.22
C LYS A 5 6.21 16.98 10.41
N GLY A 6 7.17 17.83 10.82
CA GLY A 6 8.49 17.90 10.18
C GLY A 6 9.26 16.58 10.25
N ARG A 7 9.27 15.91 11.42
CA ARG A 7 9.89 14.58 11.56
C ARG A 7 9.23 13.51 10.69
N ASN A 8 7.92 13.59 10.46
CA ASN A 8 7.23 12.66 9.57
C ASN A 8 7.59 12.92 8.10
N GLU A 9 7.75 14.18 7.70
CA GLU A 9 8.16 14.55 6.33
C GLU A 9 9.58 14.03 6.01
N ASP A 10 10.55 14.27 6.91
CA ASP A 10 11.93 13.75 6.75
C ASP A 10 11.94 12.21 6.71
N ALA A 11 11.14 11.55 7.55
CA ALA A 11 11.04 10.09 7.58
C ALA A 11 10.42 9.52 6.30
N ILE A 12 9.40 10.19 5.74
CA ILE A 12 8.79 9.82 4.47
C ILE A 12 9.81 9.94 3.34
N GLU A 13 10.55 11.06 3.29
CA GLU A 13 11.59 11.26 2.29
C GLU A 13 12.65 10.16 2.36
N LEU A 14 13.13 9.85 3.56
CA LEU A 14 14.12 8.79 3.77
C LEU A 14 13.60 7.42 3.32
N ILE A 15 12.37 7.04 3.69
CA ILE A 15 11.76 5.76 3.33
C ILE A 15 11.51 5.65 1.82
N LEU A 16 11.19 6.77 1.16
CA LEU A 16 10.92 6.80 -0.27
C LEU A 16 12.20 6.89 -1.12
N ALA A 17 13.25 7.55 -0.62
CA ALA A 17 14.56 7.62 -1.26
C ALA A 17 15.32 6.30 -1.12
N ALA A 18 15.08 5.58 -0.03
CA ALA A 18 15.68 4.29 0.17
C ALA A 18 14.99 3.24 -0.71
N ASN A 19 15.68 2.82 -1.78
CA ASN A 19 15.26 1.70 -2.61
C ASN A 19 15.02 0.49 -1.68
N PRO A 20 13.87 -0.21 -1.75
CA PRO A 20 13.65 -1.44 -0.97
C PRO A 20 14.80 -2.46 -1.11
N GLU A 21 15.47 -2.53 -2.27
CA GLU A 21 16.66 -3.38 -2.48
C GLU A 21 17.91 -2.87 -1.74
N ARG A 22 18.00 -1.57 -1.43
CA ARG A 22 19.13 -0.94 -0.71
C ARG A 22 18.94 -0.89 0.80
N LEU A 23 17.71 -1.10 1.31
CA LEU A 23 17.42 -1.06 2.75
C LEU A 23 17.84 -2.32 3.51
N GLY A 24 18.31 -3.36 2.81
CA GLY A 24 18.83 -4.61 3.37
C GLY A 24 17.77 -5.51 4.04
N GLU A 25 16.72 -4.93 4.62
CA GLU A 25 15.70 -5.65 5.37
C GLU A 25 14.32 -4.93 5.33
N PRO A 26 13.54 -5.08 4.24
CA PRO A 26 12.28 -4.36 4.04
C PRO A 26 11.23 -4.60 5.13
N SER A 27 11.27 -5.78 5.78
CA SER A 27 10.37 -6.17 6.87
C SER A 27 10.45 -5.23 8.08
N ARG A 28 11.65 -4.73 8.43
CA ARG A 28 11.84 -3.83 9.59
C ARG A 28 11.12 -2.51 9.45
N TRP A 29 10.91 -2.06 8.21
CA TRP A 29 10.27 -0.78 7.91
C TRP A 29 8.78 -0.92 7.59
N ALA A 30 8.28 -2.14 7.45
CA ALA A 30 6.91 -2.40 7.00
C ALA A 30 5.85 -1.84 7.94
N GLY A 31 6.07 -1.94 9.26
CA GLY A 31 5.18 -1.31 10.26
C GLY A 31 5.06 0.20 10.07
N TRP A 32 6.18 0.89 9.88
CA TRP A 32 6.23 2.32 9.65
C TRP A 32 5.59 2.72 8.32
N ARG A 33 5.87 1.97 7.25
CA ARG A 33 5.23 2.18 5.93
C ARG A 33 3.71 2.10 6.02
N ARG A 34 3.16 1.10 6.71
CA ARG A 34 1.70 0.97 6.92
C ARG A 34 1.12 2.17 7.65
N GLY A 35 1.78 2.58 8.74
CA GLY A 35 1.34 3.72 9.56
C GLY A 35 1.35 5.04 8.77
N LEU A 36 2.47 5.33 8.10
CA LEU A 36 2.64 6.53 7.30
C LEU A 36 1.68 6.54 6.10
N ALA A 37 1.59 5.46 5.33
CA ALA A 37 0.68 5.39 4.19
C ALA A 37 -0.78 5.72 4.60
N ARG A 38 -1.25 5.17 5.72
CA ARG A 38 -2.60 5.49 6.24
C ARG A 38 -2.73 6.93 6.72
N ALA A 39 -1.70 7.48 7.35
CA ALA A 39 -1.70 8.88 7.79
C ALA A 39 -1.75 9.84 6.60
N GLU A 40 -0.91 9.60 5.60
CA GLU A 40 -0.82 10.37 4.36
C GLU A 40 -2.11 10.27 3.54
N MET A 41 -2.71 9.08 3.47
CA MET A 41 -4.01 8.87 2.83
C MET A 41 -5.11 9.71 3.51
N ARG A 42 -5.17 9.70 4.85
CA ARG A 42 -6.13 10.54 5.60
C ARG A 42 -5.86 12.03 5.47
N ALA A 43 -4.61 12.43 5.24
CA ALA A 43 -4.22 13.80 4.98
C ALA A 43 -4.48 14.26 3.54
N GLY A 44 -5.03 13.38 2.68
CA GLY A 44 -5.29 13.68 1.26
C GLY A 44 -4.05 13.65 0.37
N ARG A 45 -2.87 13.30 0.90
CA ARG A 45 -1.62 13.16 0.14
C ARG A 45 -1.53 11.76 -0.46
N THR A 46 -2.47 11.47 -1.35
CA THR A 46 -2.76 10.13 -1.88
C THR A 46 -1.60 9.54 -2.69
N ASP A 47 -0.85 10.35 -3.43
CA ASP A 47 0.33 9.87 -4.17
C ASP A 47 1.47 9.45 -3.26
N ILE A 48 1.72 10.20 -2.19
CA ILE A 48 2.71 9.85 -1.17
C ILE A 48 2.26 8.56 -0.47
N ALA A 49 0.99 8.50 -0.08
CA ALA A 49 0.40 7.31 0.55
C ALA A 49 0.55 6.06 -0.33
N TYR A 50 0.25 6.19 -1.62
CA TYR A 50 0.39 5.11 -2.59
C TYR A 50 1.83 4.63 -2.69
N ARG A 51 2.80 5.54 -2.87
CA ARG A 51 4.21 5.18 -2.97
C ARG A 51 4.75 4.51 -1.70
N LEU A 52 4.35 5.00 -0.53
CA LEU A 52 4.74 4.41 0.76
C LEU A 52 4.23 2.97 0.89
N ALA A 53 3.00 2.72 0.44
CA ALA A 53 2.39 1.40 0.45
C ALA A 53 3.03 0.50 -0.61
N ALA A 54 3.03 0.90 -1.88
CA ALA A 54 3.42 0.05 -3.02
C ALA A 54 4.91 -0.30 -3.07
N ASN A 55 5.80 0.62 -2.66
CA ASN A 55 7.25 0.40 -2.74
C ASN A 55 7.80 -0.30 -1.49
N HIS A 56 7.10 -1.33 -1.00
CA HIS A 56 7.41 -1.96 0.30
C HIS A 56 8.55 -2.97 0.25
N GLY A 57 8.87 -3.56 -0.90
CA GLY A 57 10.00 -4.51 -1.05
C GLY A 57 9.83 -5.87 -0.37
N LEU A 58 8.59 -6.26 -0.07
CA LEU A 58 8.27 -7.55 0.56
C LEU A 58 7.75 -8.49 -0.51
N SER A 59 7.90 -9.80 -0.29
CA SER A 59 7.33 -10.83 -1.16
C SER A 59 6.21 -11.64 -0.48
N GLU A 60 6.15 -11.65 0.85
CA GLU A 60 5.23 -12.51 1.61
C GLU A 60 4.96 -12.01 3.03
N GLY A 61 4.06 -12.71 3.73
CA GLY A 61 3.72 -12.45 5.12
C GLY A 61 2.62 -11.40 5.32
N SER A 62 2.21 -11.21 6.57
CA SER A 62 1.09 -10.33 6.92
C SER A 62 1.33 -8.86 6.55
N HIS A 63 2.56 -8.38 6.66
CA HIS A 63 2.93 -7.03 6.25
C HIS A 63 2.84 -6.83 4.74
N PHE A 64 3.22 -7.84 3.94
CA PHE A 64 3.04 -7.82 2.50
C PHE A 64 1.54 -7.73 2.15
N ALA A 65 0.73 -8.64 2.70
CA ALA A 65 -0.71 -8.65 2.44
C ALA A 65 -1.38 -7.31 2.81
N ASP A 66 -1.06 -6.74 3.98
CA ASP A 66 -1.59 -5.45 4.40
C ASP A 66 -1.21 -4.30 3.47
N LEU A 67 0.06 -4.25 3.02
CA LEU A 67 0.58 -3.18 2.18
C LEU A 67 0.06 -3.29 0.75
N GLU A 68 -0.03 -4.50 0.21
CA GLU A 68 -0.67 -4.77 -1.09
C GLU A 68 -2.15 -4.39 -1.07
N TRP A 69 -2.90 -4.79 -0.03
CA TRP A 69 -4.31 -4.38 0.10
C TRP A 69 -4.47 -2.85 0.17
N LEU A 70 -3.61 -2.17 0.95
CA LEU A 70 -3.66 -0.71 1.11
C LEU A 70 -3.28 0.00 -0.20
N ALA A 71 -2.26 -0.46 -0.90
CA ALA A 71 -1.85 0.08 -2.19
C ALA A 71 -2.97 -0.05 -3.23
N GLY A 72 -3.61 -1.23 -3.32
CA GLY A 72 -4.76 -1.47 -4.19
C GLY A 72 -5.95 -0.57 -3.87
N TYR A 73 -6.29 -0.43 -2.58
CA TYR A 73 -7.38 0.46 -2.15
C TYR A 73 -7.10 1.92 -2.52
N ILE A 74 -5.86 2.39 -2.34
CA ILE A 74 -5.48 3.76 -2.69
C ILE A 74 -5.56 3.99 -4.20
N ALA A 75 -5.01 3.06 -4.99
CA ALA A 75 -5.04 3.11 -6.45
C ALA A 75 -6.48 3.18 -6.98
N LEU A 76 -7.35 2.30 -6.49
CA LEU A 76 -8.75 2.24 -6.90
C LEU A 76 -9.54 3.49 -6.48
N THR A 77 -9.45 3.86 -5.21
CA THR A 77 -10.35 4.86 -4.61
C THR A 77 -9.95 6.27 -5.00
N TYR A 78 -8.65 6.58 -4.92
CA TYR A 78 -8.16 7.95 -4.99
C TYR A 78 -7.47 8.27 -6.31
N ARG A 79 -6.76 7.29 -6.90
CA ARG A 79 -6.04 7.50 -8.16
C ARG A 79 -6.84 7.11 -9.40
N LYS A 80 -7.95 6.39 -9.23
CA LYS A 80 -8.76 5.82 -10.33
C LYS A 80 -7.91 5.00 -11.31
N ASP A 81 -6.90 4.32 -10.78
CA ASP A 81 -5.96 3.50 -11.54
C ASP A 81 -6.37 2.03 -11.38
N GLY A 82 -7.22 1.55 -12.29
CA GLY A 82 -7.78 0.19 -12.27
C GLY A 82 -6.71 -0.87 -12.43
N ASP A 83 -5.73 -0.62 -13.30
CA ASP A 83 -4.62 -1.52 -13.57
C ASP A 83 -3.74 -1.72 -12.33
N ALA A 84 -3.33 -0.63 -11.68
CA ALA A 84 -2.55 -0.72 -10.45
C ALA A 84 -3.36 -1.38 -9.32
N ALA A 85 -4.64 -1.02 -9.19
CA ALA A 85 -5.52 -1.62 -8.20
C ALA A 85 -5.61 -3.15 -8.36
N LEU A 86 -5.88 -3.63 -9.59
CA LEU A 86 -6.01 -5.05 -9.87
C LEU A 86 -4.71 -5.80 -9.57
N ARG A 87 -3.56 -5.28 -10.01
CA ARG A 87 -2.25 -5.91 -9.71
C ARG A 87 -2.03 -6.10 -8.21
N HIS A 88 -2.34 -5.09 -7.41
CA HIS A 88 -2.18 -5.15 -5.95
C HIS A 88 -3.17 -6.12 -5.30
N PHE A 89 -4.43 -6.14 -5.75
CA PHE A 89 -5.41 -7.07 -5.18
C PHE A 89 -5.12 -8.53 -5.52
N LEU A 90 -4.61 -8.82 -6.71
CA LEU A 90 -4.16 -10.17 -7.08
C LEU A 90 -2.99 -10.65 -6.19
N ARG A 91 -2.03 -9.77 -5.90
CA ARG A 91 -0.94 -10.08 -4.96
C ARG A 91 -1.45 -10.29 -3.54
N PHE A 92 -2.36 -9.45 -3.07
CA PHE A 92 -3.02 -9.61 -1.78
C PHE A 92 -3.75 -10.96 -1.69
N ARG A 93 -4.51 -11.34 -2.71
CA ARG A 93 -5.20 -12.64 -2.78
C ARG A 93 -4.24 -13.81 -2.66
N GLY A 94 -3.10 -13.75 -3.34
CA GLY A 94 -2.08 -14.79 -3.30
C GLY A 94 -1.40 -14.94 -1.93
N ALA A 95 -1.51 -13.95 -1.04
CA ALA A 95 -0.86 -13.95 0.28
C ALA A 95 -1.81 -14.20 1.45
N VAL A 96 -3.09 -14.51 1.19
CA VAL A 96 -4.09 -14.75 2.24
C VAL A 96 -4.85 -16.05 2.02
N GLU A 97 -5.19 -16.71 3.12
CA GLU A 97 -5.85 -18.03 3.06
C GLU A 97 -7.20 -18.06 3.80
N THR A 98 -7.44 -17.12 4.72
CA THR A 98 -8.68 -17.15 5.50
C THR A 98 -9.89 -16.81 4.62
N PRO A 99 -11.06 -17.45 4.82
CA PRO A 99 -12.26 -17.19 4.02
C PRO A 99 -12.67 -15.71 3.98
N ILE A 100 -12.50 -14.99 5.10
CA ILE A 100 -12.80 -13.55 5.19
C ILE A 100 -11.87 -12.73 4.30
N SER A 101 -10.57 -13.03 4.32
CA SER A 101 -9.59 -12.33 3.49
C SER A 101 -9.77 -12.65 2.01
N LEU A 102 -10.06 -13.90 1.66
CA LEU A 102 -10.35 -14.31 0.28
C LEU A 102 -11.62 -13.63 -0.26
N GLY A 103 -12.69 -13.57 0.54
CA GLY A 103 -13.91 -12.85 0.17
C GLY A 103 -13.65 -11.36 -0.05
N ARG A 104 -12.81 -10.74 0.80
CA ARG A 104 -12.37 -9.36 0.60
C ARG A 104 -11.58 -9.19 -0.69
N ALA A 105 -10.64 -10.08 -0.99
CA ALA A 105 -9.84 -10.03 -2.21
C ALA A 105 -10.74 -10.07 -3.46
N GLY A 106 -11.63 -11.05 -3.55
CA GLY A 106 -12.55 -11.19 -4.68
C GLY A 106 -13.48 -9.98 -4.86
N TYR A 107 -13.99 -9.41 -3.76
CA TYR A 107 -14.80 -8.18 -3.82
C TYR A 107 -14.02 -7.03 -4.45
N TRP A 108 -12.78 -6.78 -4.01
CA TRP A 108 -11.98 -5.66 -4.50
C TRP A 108 -11.42 -5.89 -5.90
N GLU A 109 -11.08 -7.13 -6.28
CA GLU A 109 -10.76 -7.51 -7.66
C GLU A 109 -11.92 -7.17 -8.60
N GLY A 110 -13.16 -7.54 -8.26
CA GLY A 110 -14.33 -7.21 -9.08
C GLY A 110 -14.57 -5.71 -9.21
N ARG A 111 -14.26 -4.93 -8.16
CA ARG A 111 -14.31 -3.46 -8.22
C ARG A 111 -13.24 -2.86 -9.12
N ALA A 112 -12.05 -3.45 -9.15
CA ALA A 112 -10.97 -3.04 -10.06
C ALA A 112 -11.30 -3.38 -11.52
N HIS A 113 -11.83 -4.58 -11.78
CA HIS A 113 -12.32 -4.96 -13.11
C HIS A 113 -13.38 -4.01 -13.64
N ARG A 114 -14.38 -3.64 -12.82
CA ARG A 114 -15.40 -2.67 -13.24
C ARG A 114 -14.79 -1.34 -13.70
N LEU A 115 -13.77 -0.84 -13.00
CA LEU A 115 -13.11 0.41 -13.38
C LEU A 115 -12.29 0.28 -14.68
N LEU A 116 -11.82 -0.92 -15.01
CA LEU A 116 -11.11 -1.20 -16.27
C LEU A 116 -12.06 -1.32 -17.46
N ASP A 117 -13.30 -1.69 -17.22
CA ASP A 117 -14.36 -1.84 -18.23
C ASP A 117 -15.11 -0.53 -18.52
N ASP A 118 -14.88 0.53 -17.72
CA ASP A 118 -15.48 1.88 -17.85
C ASP A 118 -14.62 2.81 -18.74
#